data_AF-A0A2E1SN63-F1
#
_entry.id   AF-A0A2E1SN63-F1
#
_cell.length_a   1.000
_cell.length_b   1.000
_cell.length_c   1.000
_cell.angle_alpha   90.00
_cell.angle_beta   90.00
_cell.angle_gamma   90.00
#
_symmetry.space_group_name_H-M   'P 1'
#
loop_
_entity.id
_entity.type
_entity.pdbx_description
1 polymer ?
#
loop_
_entity_poly.entity_id
_entity_poly.type
_entity_poly.pdbx_seq_one_letter_code
_entity_poly.pdbx_strand_id
1 'polypeptide(L)'
;MEAQTVRLIQPQHFEQYWQAGVLANKAEFEMNIHGPYYSELLGNRVERGRSLAKIEATLQAARTINARHITLHTGHYGDFGRGTAANEQAANIFSSIVDRVGEIWHDDEDEFPVFPWIKDGTPSKIGVETSGRQELWGSLEEVIEVVNHVEGTIPVLNIAHIHARGHGRMKTSEDYGELFDMVRESIGTKEFYCHFSGVEHRTGNAMHYTQIKKSDLNFEPLAEFIVEDGGWLDITLISDSPLLEHDAMYMLQNIDKAKHKQLERKAREDRRRALAAQTGTSIEDLQRREEEMAKLRTQSEQEEKPAEEPKPDPAKEKKKPKKAPAPKKKEKEDVFSFDEEDDDDLF
;
A
#
# COMPACT_ATOMS: atom_id res chain seq x y z
N MET A 1 -6.66 -13.52 5.60
CA MET A 1 -6.06 -12.26 5.13
C MET A 1 -6.07 -11.29 6.28
N GLU A 2 -4.88 -10.88 6.67
CA GLU A 2 -4.63 -9.94 7.75
C GLU A 2 -4.07 -8.66 7.13
N ALA A 3 -4.62 -7.51 7.52
CA ALA A 3 -4.10 -6.21 7.12
C ALA A 3 -3.29 -5.64 8.29
N GLN A 4 -2.01 -5.34 8.04
CA GLN A 4 -1.08 -4.84 9.06
C GLN A 4 -0.60 -3.41 8.73
N THR A 5 0.05 -2.73 9.67
CA THR A 5 0.58 -1.36 9.49
C THR A 5 2.09 -1.30 9.72
N VAL A 6 2.80 -0.44 9.00
CA VAL A 6 4.21 -0.14 9.30
C VAL A 6 4.31 0.93 10.37
N ARG A 7 4.86 0.59 11.53
CA ARG A 7 5.15 1.57 12.58
C ARG A 7 6.62 1.98 12.53
N LEU A 8 6.86 3.27 12.32
CA LEU A 8 8.19 3.87 12.46
C LEU A 8 8.49 4.09 13.95
N ILE A 9 8.72 2.99 14.66
CA ILE A 9 9.24 3.01 16.03
C ILE A 9 10.72 2.69 15.93
N GLN A 10 11.56 3.52 16.56
CA GLN A 10 12.97 3.24 16.75
C GLN A 10 13.19 2.87 18.22
N PRO A 11 13.22 1.56 18.56
CA PRO A 11 13.46 1.17 19.93
C PRO A 11 14.84 1.63 20.40
N GLN A 12 14.87 2.20 21.61
CA GLN A 12 16.07 2.79 22.22
C GLN A 12 16.97 1.73 22.87
N HIS A 13 16.37 0.61 23.30
CA HIS A 13 17.04 -0.44 24.07
C HIS A 13 16.66 -1.82 23.56
N PHE A 14 17.60 -2.77 23.66
CA PHE A 14 17.39 -4.18 23.27
C PHE A 14 16.15 -4.79 23.92
N GLU A 15 15.89 -4.48 25.19
CA GLU A 15 14.74 -4.99 25.94
C GLU A 15 13.40 -4.70 25.23
N GLN A 16 13.27 -3.57 24.54
CA GLN A 16 12.05 -3.22 23.81
C GLN A 16 11.81 -4.13 22.61
N TYR A 17 12.87 -4.52 21.88
CA TYR A 17 12.76 -5.52 20.81
C TYR A 17 12.35 -6.88 21.37
N TRP A 18 13.01 -7.33 22.46
CA TRP A 18 12.68 -8.60 23.10
C TRP A 18 11.23 -8.64 23.60
N GLN A 19 10.78 -7.58 24.28
CA GLN A 19 9.39 -7.46 24.75
C GLN A 19 8.40 -7.52 23.58
N ALA A 20 8.69 -6.83 22.47
CA ALA A 20 7.86 -6.86 21.27
C ALA A 20 7.75 -8.28 20.69
N GLY A 21 8.86 -8.98 20.50
CA GLY A 21 8.87 -10.36 20.00
C GLY A 21 8.11 -11.33 20.91
N VAL A 22 8.31 -11.23 22.23
CA VAL A 22 7.59 -12.07 23.21
C VAL A 22 6.08 -11.80 23.18
N LEU A 23 5.67 -10.54 23.11
CA LEU A 23 4.25 -10.17 23.03
C LEU A 23 3.62 -10.62 21.71
N ALA A 24 4.31 -10.42 20.59
CA ALA A 24 3.84 -10.86 19.28
C ALA A 24 3.66 -12.38 19.23
N ASN A 25 4.64 -13.14 19.71
CA ASN A 25 4.56 -14.60 19.78
C ASN A 25 3.41 -15.08 20.69
N LYS A 26 3.18 -14.43 21.84
CA LYS A 26 2.07 -14.77 22.74
C LYS A 26 0.70 -14.40 22.17
N ALA A 27 0.64 -13.35 21.36
CA ALA A 27 -0.59 -12.88 20.72
C ALA A 27 -0.85 -13.54 19.37
N GLU A 28 0.03 -14.45 18.93
CA GLU A 28 0.00 -15.07 17.60
C GLU A 28 -0.04 -14.02 16.47
N PHE A 29 0.68 -12.91 16.68
CA PHE A 29 0.81 -11.82 15.73
C PHE A 29 2.12 -11.95 14.95
N GLU A 30 2.04 -12.01 13.62
CA GLU A 30 3.23 -12.05 12.78
C GLU A 30 3.90 -10.68 12.72
N MET A 31 5.21 -10.63 12.99
CA MET A 31 6.01 -9.42 12.82
C MET A 31 6.76 -9.44 11.49
N ASN A 32 6.89 -8.27 10.90
CA ASN A 32 7.74 -8.02 9.74
C ASN A 32 8.58 -6.78 10.01
N ILE A 33 9.76 -6.70 9.42
CA ILE A 33 10.66 -5.55 9.61
C ILE A 33 11.12 -5.00 8.27
N HIS A 34 11.12 -3.68 8.17
CA HIS A 34 11.70 -2.99 7.03
C HIS A 34 13.13 -2.57 7.39
N GLY A 35 14.09 -2.84 6.52
CA GLY A 35 15.45 -2.34 6.66
C GLY A 35 15.55 -0.85 6.37
N PRO A 36 16.76 -0.30 6.27
CA PRO A 36 16.94 1.11 5.94
C PRO A 36 16.34 1.45 4.58
N TYR A 37 15.51 2.49 4.51
CA TYR A 37 14.92 2.98 3.25
C TYR A 37 15.97 3.36 2.21
N TYR A 38 17.08 3.93 2.66
CA TYR A 38 18.21 4.29 1.81
C TYR A 38 19.29 3.22 1.90
N SER A 39 19.38 2.43 0.83
CA SER A 39 20.44 1.45 0.61
C SER A 39 21.16 1.76 -0.70
N GLU A 40 22.45 1.46 -0.74
CA GLU A 40 23.34 1.69 -1.88
C GLU A 40 24.05 0.38 -2.22
N LEU A 41 23.30 -0.71 -2.40
CA LEU A 41 23.87 -2.05 -2.58
C LEU A 41 24.69 -2.14 -3.88
N LEU A 42 24.23 -1.48 -4.94
CA LEU A 42 24.95 -1.37 -6.21
C LEU A 42 25.95 -0.21 -6.26
N GLY A 43 26.17 0.48 -5.14
CA GLY A 43 27.17 1.54 -5.02
C GLY A 43 28.61 1.02 -5.00
N ASN A 44 29.56 1.93 -4.80
CA ASN A 44 30.97 1.56 -4.63
C ASN A 44 31.17 0.77 -3.32
N ARG A 45 32.39 0.26 -3.10
CA ARG A 45 32.71 -0.59 -1.93
C ARG A 45 32.37 0.07 -0.59
N VAL A 46 32.54 1.39 -0.48
CA VAL A 46 32.30 2.13 0.77
C VAL A 46 30.81 2.31 1.03
N GLU A 47 30.07 2.75 0.01
CA GLU A 47 28.60 2.94 0.06
C GLU A 47 27.88 1.61 0.34
N ARG A 48 28.23 0.56 -0.41
CA ARG A 48 27.72 -0.79 -0.18
C ARG A 48 28.05 -1.28 1.22
N GLY A 49 29.29 -1.10 1.68
CA GLY A 49 29.71 -1.50 3.03
C GLY A 49 28.90 -0.82 4.14
N ARG A 50 28.61 0.49 4.01
CA ARG A 50 27.75 1.23 4.95
C ARG A 50 26.32 0.71 4.95
N SER A 51 25.78 0.39 3.78
CA SER A 51 24.43 -0.15 3.65
C SER A 51 24.33 -1.53 4.31
N LEU A 52 25.28 -2.42 4.04
CA LEU A 52 25.35 -3.75 4.66
C LEU A 52 25.50 -3.68 6.18
N ALA A 53 26.29 -2.74 6.71
CA ALA A 53 26.42 -2.55 8.15
C ALA A 53 25.10 -2.15 8.82
N LYS A 54 24.25 -1.35 8.15
CA LYS A 54 22.92 -1.01 8.64
C LYS A 54 21.96 -2.19 8.52
N ILE A 55 22.03 -2.94 7.43
CA ILE A 55 21.22 -4.16 7.22
C ILE A 55 21.54 -5.20 8.28
N GLU A 56 22.81 -5.38 8.66
CA GLU A 56 23.21 -6.28 9.75
C GLU A 56 22.44 -6.00 11.04
N ALA A 57 22.29 -4.72 11.42
CA ALA A 57 21.49 -4.35 12.59
C ALA A 57 20.00 -4.74 12.44
N THR A 58 19.45 -4.60 11.23
CA THR A 58 18.09 -5.09 10.91
C THR A 58 17.98 -6.60 11.00
N LEU A 59 18.97 -7.37 10.53
CA LEU A 59 18.97 -8.84 10.62
C LEU A 59 18.96 -9.32 12.08
N GLN A 60 19.78 -8.69 12.93
CA GLN A 60 19.83 -8.98 14.38
C GLN A 60 18.51 -8.63 15.07
N ALA A 61 17.92 -7.48 14.71
CA ALA A 61 16.61 -7.08 15.23
C ALA A 61 15.49 -8.04 14.77
N ALA A 62 15.53 -8.48 13.51
CA ALA A 62 14.58 -9.44 12.94
C ALA A 62 14.53 -10.74 13.74
N ARG A 63 15.70 -11.31 14.06
CA ARG A 63 15.82 -12.49 14.94
C ARG A 63 15.18 -12.25 16.31
N THR A 64 15.45 -11.08 16.90
CA THR A 64 14.99 -10.70 18.25
C THR A 64 13.48 -10.51 18.34
N ILE A 65 12.81 -10.15 17.24
CA ILE A 65 11.37 -9.92 17.20
C ILE A 65 10.57 -11.04 16.52
N ASN A 66 11.24 -12.14 16.12
CA ASN A 66 10.66 -13.19 15.29
C ASN A 66 10.06 -12.67 13.98
N ALA A 67 10.76 -11.78 13.29
CA ALA A 67 10.26 -11.26 12.02
C ALA A 67 10.20 -12.37 10.96
N ARG A 68 9.07 -12.50 10.27
CA ARG A 68 8.89 -13.44 9.16
C ARG A 68 9.64 -12.98 7.93
N HIS A 69 9.52 -11.70 7.59
CA HIS A 69 10.17 -11.07 6.44
C HIS A 69 11.01 -9.85 6.82
N ILE A 70 12.11 -9.66 6.10
CA ILE A 70 12.98 -8.48 6.17
C ILE A 70 12.94 -7.77 4.82
N THR A 71 12.21 -6.67 4.73
CA THR A 71 12.06 -5.90 3.48
C THR A 71 13.26 -5.00 3.23
N LEU A 72 13.88 -5.10 2.06
CA LEU A 72 15.06 -4.33 1.67
C LEU A 72 14.89 -3.74 0.26
N HIS A 73 15.32 -2.50 0.11
CA HIS A 73 15.56 -1.89 -1.20
C HIS A 73 17.02 -2.09 -1.63
N THR A 74 17.23 -2.20 -2.94
CA THR A 74 18.59 -2.26 -3.51
C THR A 74 19.26 -0.89 -3.61
N GLY A 75 18.49 0.14 -3.98
CA GLY A 75 18.97 1.50 -4.17
C GLY A 75 19.17 1.93 -5.62
N HIS A 76 19.98 2.96 -5.83
CA HIS A 76 20.35 3.45 -7.15
C HIS A 76 21.18 2.40 -7.92
N TYR A 77 21.11 2.39 -9.25
CA TYR A 77 21.91 1.47 -10.09
C TYR A 77 23.44 1.67 -9.98
N GLY A 78 23.89 2.72 -9.28
CA GLY A 78 25.29 3.14 -9.28
C GLY A 78 25.88 3.23 -10.70
N ASP A 79 27.07 2.68 -10.87
CA ASP A 79 27.78 2.63 -12.16
C ASP A 79 27.33 1.49 -13.09
N PHE A 80 26.49 0.56 -12.60
CA PHE A 80 26.05 -0.59 -13.40
C PHE A 80 25.05 -0.20 -14.50
N GLY A 81 24.24 0.83 -14.25
CA GLY A 81 23.07 1.14 -15.06
C GLY A 81 22.04 0.00 -15.05
N ARG A 82 21.01 0.11 -15.89
CA ARG A 82 19.98 -0.95 -16.04
C ARG A 82 20.52 -2.11 -16.85
N GLY A 83 20.21 -3.34 -16.43
CA GLY A 83 20.47 -4.56 -17.20
C GLY A 83 21.09 -5.68 -16.38
N THR A 84 21.50 -6.74 -17.08
CA THR A 84 21.94 -8.02 -16.48
C THR A 84 23.06 -7.87 -15.46
N ALA A 85 24.05 -7.00 -15.70
CA ALA A 85 25.15 -6.81 -14.76
C ALA A 85 24.69 -6.27 -13.39
N ALA A 86 23.68 -5.40 -13.37
CA ALA A 86 23.09 -4.91 -12.11
C ALA A 86 22.31 -6.02 -11.40
N ASN A 87 21.55 -6.83 -12.14
CA ASN A 87 20.77 -7.93 -11.60
C ASN A 87 21.65 -9.03 -11.02
N GLU A 88 22.72 -9.43 -11.72
CA GLU A 88 23.71 -10.39 -11.23
C GLU A 88 24.38 -9.88 -9.95
N GLN A 89 24.76 -8.60 -9.91
CA GLN A 89 25.35 -8.01 -8.71
C GLN A 89 24.35 -7.96 -7.54
N ALA A 90 23.09 -7.60 -7.80
CA ALA A 90 22.04 -7.59 -6.78
C ALA A 90 21.80 -9.01 -6.24
N ALA A 91 21.69 -10.02 -7.12
CA ALA A 91 21.53 -11.42 -6.73
C ALA A 91 22.67 -11.92 -5.85
N ASN A 92 23.93 -11.62 -6.21
CA ASN A 92 25.10 -11.97 -5.40
C ASN A 92 25.05 -11.33 -4.00
N ILE A 93 24.62 -10.06 -3.91
CA ILE A 93 24.49 -9.37 -2.63
C ILE A 93 23.36 -9.98 -1.80
N PHE A 94 22.18 -10.19 -2.39
CA PHE A 94 21.06 -10.79 -1.66
C PHE A 94 21.36 -12.21 -1.20
N SER A 95 22.06 -13.03 -2.00
CA SER A 95 22.56 -14.34 -1.57
C SER A 95 23.41 -14.23 -0.31
N SER A 96 24.35 -13.27 -0.27
CA SER A 96 25.18 -13.06 0.93
C SER A 96 24.38 -12.58 2.15
N ILE A 97 23.29 -11.84 1.95
CA ILE A 97 22.39 -11.41 3.03
C ILE A 97 21.56 -12.60 3.54
N VAL A 98 21.11 -13.48 2.65
CA VAL A 98 20.40 -14.72 2.99
C VAL A 98 21.31 -15.64 3.82
N ASP A 99 22.54 -15.86 3.37
CA ASP A 99 23.52 -16.65 4.12
C ASP A 99 23.73 -16.05 5.51
N ARG A 100 23.88 -14.71 5.57
CA ARG A 100 24.10 -13.99 6.83
C ARG A 100 22.92 -14.09 7.80
N VAL A 101 21.67 -13.97 7.34
CA VAL A 101 20.50 -14.15 8.22
C VAL A 101 20.38 -15.59 8.71
N GLY A 102 20.78 -16.57 7.89
CA GLY A 102 20.89 -17.98 8.28
C GLY A 102 21.91 -18.18 9.40
N GLU A 103 23.12 -17.63 9.26
CA GLU A 103 24.15 -17.65 10.32
C GLU A 103 23.66 -17.02 11.62
N ILE A 104 23.02 -15.85 11.54
CA ILE A 104 22.48 -15.14 12.70
C ILE A 104 21.38 -15.96 13.38
N TRP A 105 20.55 -16.66 12.61
CA TRP A 105 19.46 -17.47 13.14
C TRP A 105 19.98 -18.74 13.85
N HIS A 106 20.94 -19.44 13.25
CA HIS A 106 21.50 -20.71 13.71
C HIS A 106 22.75 -20.53 14.58
N ASP A 107 22.79 -19.50 15.43
CA ASP A 107 23.91 -19.24 16.32
C ASP A 107 24.05 -20.33 17.39
N ASP A 108 24.99 -21.26 17.17
CA ASP A 108 25.27 -22.44 18.00
C ASP A 108 25.78 -22.10 19.42
N GLU A 109 26.12 -20.83 19.70
CA GLU A 109 26.51 -20.39 21.06
C GLU A 109 25.30 -20.24 22.01
N ASP A 110 24.07 -20.30 21.50
CA ASP A 110 22.85 -20.24 22.30
C ASP A 110 22.50 -21.60 22.94
N GLU A 111 23.29 -22.02 23.94
CA GLU A 111 23.01 -23.21 24.77
C GLU A 111 21.63 -23.12 25.45
N PHE A 112 21.12 -21.90 25.65
CA PHE A 112 19.75 -21.60 26.08
C PHE A 112 19.19 -20.48 25.18
N PRO A 113 18.42 -20.78 24.12
CA PRO A 113 17.88 -19.73 23.29
C PRO A 113 16.94 -18.88 24.14
N VAL A 114 17.32 -17.62 24.31
CA VAL A 114 16.57 -16.58 25.03
C VAL A 114 15.19 -16.36 24.37
N PHE A 115 15.03 -16.85 23.15
CA PHE A 115 13.87 -16.67 22.29
C PHE A 115 13.17 -18.01 22.00
N PRO A 116 11.90 -18.18 22.40
CA PRO A 116 11.16 -19.43 22.22
C PRO A 116 11.02 -19.91 20.78
N TRP A 117 10.96 -18.98 19.81
CA TRP A 117 10.72 -19.27 18.39
C TRP A 117 11.97 -19.75 17.62
N ILE A 118 13.18 -19.57 18.17
CA ILE A 118 14.41 -19.97 17.45
C ILE A 118 14.56 -21.49 17.37
N LYS A 119 14.09 -22.24 18.39
CA LYS A 119 14.26 -23.70 18.44
C LYS A 119 13.53 -24.42 17.31
N ASP A 120 12.32 -23.98 17.01
CA ASP A 120 11.40 -24.66 16.08
C ASP A 120 11.09 -23.80 14.84
N GLY A 121 11.68 -22.60 14.75
CA GLY A 121 11.44 -21.65 13.68
C GLY A 121 12.53 -21.66 12.60
N THR A 122 12.22 -21.00 11.49
CA THR A 122 13.12 -20.85 10.34
C THR A 122 13.64 -19.42 10.25
N PRO A 123 14.83 -19.19 9.68
CA PRO A 123 15.33 -17.85 9.40
C PRO A 123 14.31 -16.99 8.65
N SER A 124 14.33 -15.69 8.92
CA SER A 124 13.50 -14.71 8.19
C SER A 124 13.81 -14.76 6.69
N LYS A 125 12.77 -14.68 5.85
CA LYS A 125 12.96 -14.51 4.40
C LYS A 125 13.39 -13.07 4.09
N ILE A 126 14.27 -12.91 3.10
CA ILE A 126 14.69 -11.59 2.64
C ILE A 126 13.73 -11.09 1.56
N GLY A 127 12.97 -10.04 1.89
CA GLY A 127 12.08 -9.36 0.96
C GLY A 127 12.83 -8.40 0.06
N VAL A 128 12.82 -8.64 -1.25
CA VAL A 128 13.37 -7.71 -2.25
C VAL A 128 12.24 -6.83 -2.76
N GLU A 129 12.26 -5.54 -2.41
CA GLU A 129 11.16 -4.64 -2.71
C GLU A 129 11.29 -3.89 -4.03
N THR A 130 10.20 -3.88 -4.80
CA THR A 130 10.06 -3.00 -5.96
C THR A 130 10.24 -1.53 -5.56
N SER A 131 10.91 -0.72 -6.37
CA SER A 131 11.10 0.71 -6.12
C SER A 131 10.21 1.55 -7.03
N GLY A 132 9.70 2.69 -6.53
CA GLY A 132 8.78 3.55 -7.29
C GLY A 132 9.45 4.57 -8.21
N ARG A 133 10.77 4.78 -8.13
CA ARG A 133 11.50 5.73 -8.99
C ARG A 133 12.27 5.00 -10.07
N GLN A 134 12.28 5.56 -11.28
CA GLN A 134 12.94 4.97 -12.45
C GLN A 134 14.47 4.97 -12.35
N GLU A 135 15.06 5.92 -11.62
CA GLU A 135 16.51 5.97 -11.36
C GLU A 135 16.98 4.89 -10.37
N LEU A 136 16.05 4.26 -9.65
CA LEU A 136 16.35 3.22 -8.68
C LEU A 136 16.15 1.83 -9.30
N TRP A 137 17.00 0.90 -8.88
CA TRP A 137 16.85 -0.52 -9.15
C TRP A 137 15.61 -1.05 -8.45
N GLY A 138 14.88 -1.94 -9.13
CA GLY A 138 13.70 -2.59 -8.56
C GLY A 138 12.45 -2.35 -9.40
N SER A 139 12.56 -2.47 -10.73
CA SER A 139 11.36 -2.76 -11.52
C SER A 139 10.78 -4.12 -11.11
N LEU A 140 9.51 -4.38 -11.43
CA LEU A 140 8.89 -5.66 -11.11
C LEU A 140 9.67 -6.83 -11.73
N GLU A 141 10.10 -6.66 -12.98
CA GLU A 141 10.84 -7.65 -13.75
C GLU A 141 12.21 -7.92 -13.14
N GLU A 142 12.94 -6.87 -12.73
CA GLU A 142 14.25 -7.00 -12.06
C GLU A 142 14.13 -7.72 -10.71
N VAL A 143 13.09 -7.41 -9.93
CA VAL A 143 12.83 -8.05 -8.64
C VAL A 143 12.48 -9.53 -8.84
N ILE A 144 11.57 -9.85 -9.77
CA ILE A 144 11.20 -11.23 -10.10
C ILE A 144 12.43 -12.02 -10.54
N GLU A 145 13.26 -11.45 -11.43
CA GLU A 145 14.47 -12.09 -11.92
C GLU A 145 15.42 -12.43 -10.77
N VAL A 146 15.76 -11.47 -9.90
CA VAL A 146 16.67 -11.72 -8.78
C VAL A 146 16.09 -12.73 -7.80
N VAL A 147 14.82 -12.60 -7.43
CA VAL A 147 14.19 -13.52 -6.47
C VAL A 147 14.13 -14.94 -7.00
N ASN A 148 13.93 -15.13 -8.31
CA ASN A 148 13.93 -16.46 -8.92
C ASN A 148 15.31 -17.16 -8.85
N HIS A 149 16.40 -16.40 -8.73
CA HIS A 149 17.76 -16.95 -8.69
C HIS A 149 18.33 -17.09 -7.28
N VAL A 150 17.73 -16.45 -6.27
CA VAL A 150 18.23 -16.44 -4.88
C VAL A 150 17.22 -17.08 -3.95
N GLU A 151 17.46 -18.35 -3.59
CA GLU A 151 16.67 -19.04 -2.58
C GLU A 151 16.72 -18.29 -1.23
N GLY A 152 15.63 -18.35 -0.46
CA GLY A 152 15.51 -17.59 0.79
C GLY A 152 15.05 -16.13 0.62
N THR A 153 14.82 -15.70 -0.63
CA THR A 153 14.21 -14.39 -0.93
C THR A 153 12.73 -14.50 -1.33
N ILE A 154 12.01 -13.38 -1.23
CA ILE A 154 10.61 -13.24 -1.66
C ILE A 154 10.42 -11.86 -2.30
N PRO A 155 9.59 -11.68 -3.35
CA PRO A 155 9.39 -10.36 -3.91
C PRO A 155 8.42 -9.58 -3.01
N VAL A 156 8.81 -8.36 -2.63
CA VAL A 156 7.88 -7.43 -1.95
C VAL A 156 7.25 -6.53 -3.00
N LEU A 157 5.96 -6.79 -3.25
CA LEU A 157 5.18 -6.06 -4.24
C LEU A 157 4.63 -4.79 -3.60
N ASN A 158 5.35 -3.69 -3.77
CA ASN A 158 4.85 -2.39 -3.36
C ASN A 158 3.93 -1.82 -4.46
N ILE A 159 2.63 -1.87 -4.20
CA ILE A 159 1.61 -1.53 -5.19
C ILE A 159 1.68 -0.05 -5.57
N ALA A 160 2.03 0.84 -4.63
CA ALA A 160 2.24 2.26 -4.91
C ALA A 160 3.40 2.47 -5.89
N HIS A 161 4.52 1.76 -5.69
CA HIS A 161 5.67 1.81 -6.57
C HIS A 161 5.36 1.27 -7.97
N ILE A 162 4.71 0.10 -8.02
CA ILE A 162 4.31 -0.54 -9.26
C ILE A 162 3.33 0.33 -10.05
N HIS A 163 2.33 0.91 -9.37
CA HIS A 163 1.36 1.82 -9.97
C HIS A 163 2.05 3.06 -10.55
N ALA A 164 2.96 3.69 -9.79
CA ALA A 164 3.70 4.87 -10.23
C ALA A 164 4.56 4.58 -11.47
N ARG A 165 5.38 3.52 -11.46
CA ARG A 165 6.22 3.13 -12.62
C ARG A 165 5.40 2.72 -13.83
N GLY A 166 4.22 2.15 -13.60
CA GLY A 166 3.24 1.82 -14.61
C GLY A 166 2.45 2.99 -15.18
N HIS A 167 2.75 4.25 -14.81
CA HIS A 167 1.97 5.43 -15.23
C HIS A 167 0.50 5.36 -14.78
N GLY A 168 0.28 4.86 -13.57
CA GLY A 168 -1.05 4.71 -12.98
C GLY A 168 -1.78 3.45 -13.44
N ARG A 169 -1.06 2.33 -13.58
CA ARG A 169 -1.59 1.11 -14.20
C ARG A 169 -2.56 0.31 -13.34
N MET A 170 -2.42 0.34 -12.02
CA MET A 170 -3.23 -0.52 -11.12
C MET A 170 -4.58 0.16 -10.83
N LYS A 171 -5.64 -0.17 -11.58
CA LYS A 171 -6.95 0.51 -11.49
C LYS A 171 -8.15 -0.43 -11.43
N THR A 172 -8.06 -1.64 -11.98
CA THR A 172 -9.15 -2.61 -12.00
C THR A 172 -8.74 -3.93 -11.35
N SER A 173 -9.71 -4.81 -11.09
CA SER A 173 -9.46 -6.16 -10.59
C SER A 173 -8.55 -6.98 -11.52
N GLU A 174 -8.71 -6.79 -12.83
CA GLU A 174 -7.94 -7.48 -13.86
C GLU A 174 -6.47 -7.09 -13.82
N ASP A 175 -6.16 -5.80 -13.61
CA ASP A 175 -4.77 -5.33 -13.48
C ASP A 175 -4.04 -6.05 -12.33
N TYR A 176 -4.75 -6.30 -11.22
CA TYR A 176 -4.20 -7.06 -10.09
C TYR A 176 -4.05 -8.54 -10.43
N GLY A 177 -5.04 -9.13 -11.11
CA GLY A 177 -4.95 -10.51 -11.62
C GLY A 177 -3.71 -10.72 -12.48
N GLU A 178 -3.47 -9.86 -13.47
CA GLU A 178 -2.29 -9.91 -14.33
C GLU A 178 -0.99 -9.77 -13.53
N LEU A 179 -0.94 -8.86 -12.55
CA LEU A 179 0.22 -8.69 -11.67
C LEU A 179 0.54 -9.96 -10.88
N PHE A 180 -0.46 -10.55 -10.20
CA PHE A 180 -0.25 -11.72 -9.36
C PHE A 180 0.02 -12.98 -10.19
N ASP A 181 -0.63 -13.12 -11.35
CA ASP A 181 -0.39 -14.21 -12.28
C ASP A 181 1.02 -14.15 -12.86
N MET A 182 1.51 -12.97 -13.25
CA MET A 182 2.89 -12.78 -13.72
C MET A 182 3.91 -13.28 -12.69
N VAL A 183 3.74 -12.88 -11.42
CA VAL A 183 4.65 -13.30 -10.34
C VAL A 183 4.51 -14.81 -10.09
N ARG A 184 3.28 -15.33 -9.96
CA ARG A 184 3.02 -16.76 -9.77
C ARG A 184 3.65 -17.61 -10.87
N GLU A 185 3.50 -17.22 -12.12
CA GLU A 185 3.99 -18.00 -13.27
C GLU A 185 5.51 -17.91 -13.43
N SER A 186 6.11 -16.82 -12.96
CA SER A 186 7.57 -16.62 -13.05
C SER A 186 8.34 -17.34 -11.94
N ILE A 187 7.87 -17.26 -10.68
CA ILE A 187 8.58 -17.82 -9.50
C ILE A 187 7.87 -19.00 -8.84
N GLY A 188 6.67 -19.37 -9.30
CA GLY A 188 5.93 -20.53 -8.78
C GLY A 188 5.35 -20.36 -7.37
N THR A 189 5.25 -19.13 -6.85
CA THR A 189 4.74 -18.87 -5.48
C THR A 189 3.23 -18.68 -5.43
N LYS A 190 2.66 -18.95 -4.25
CA LYS A 190 1.32 -18.50 -3.83
C LYS A 190 1.37 -17.56 -2.63
N GLU A 191 2.53 -17.44 -2.00
CA GLU A 191 2.81 -16.52 -0.91
C GLU A 191 3.20 -15.16 -1.50
N PHE A 192 2.44 -14.12 -1.14
CA PHE A 192 2.65 -12.75 -1.59
C PHE A 192 2.82 -11.83 -0.40
N TYR A 193 3.86 -11.02 -0.47
CA TYR A 193 4.13 -10.00 0.53
C TYR A 193 4.01 -8.63 -0.14
N CYS A 194 2.96 -7.91 0.24
CA CYS A 194 2.51 -6.71 -0.46
C CYS A 194 2.49 -5.50 0.46
N HIS A 195 2.93 -4.37 -0.09
CA HIS A 195 2.81 -3.07 0.55
C HIS A 195 1.80 -2.23 -0.24
N PHE A 196 0.93 -1.51 0.47
CA PHE A 196 -0.09 -0.68 -0.14
C PHE A 196 -0.16 0.69 0.56
N SER A 197 -0.21 1.73 -0.24
CA SER A 197 -0.43 3.11 0.19
C SER A 197 -1.03 3.90 -0.96
N GLY A 198 -1.59 5.08 -0.67
CA GLY A 198 -1.80 6.06 -1.73
C GLY A 198 -0.45 6.58 -2.22
N VAL A 199 -0.37 7.01 -3.47
CA VAL A 199 0.84 7.58 -4.05
C VAL A 199 0.54 8.81 -4.88
N GLU A 200 1.38 9.83 -4.75
CA GLU A 200 1.52 10.88 -5.76
C GLU A 200 2.64 10.47 -6.72
N HIS A 201 2.35 10.44 -8.02
CA HIS A 201 3.34 10.05 -9.03
C HIS A 201 3.35 11.03 -10.20
N ARG A 202 4.51 11.15 -10.84
CA ARG A 202 4.71 11.98 -12.02
C ARG A 202 5.67 11.29 -12.98
N THR A 203 5.29 11.20 -14.25
CA THR A 203 6.15 10.68 -15.34
C THR A 203 6.82 9.35 -14.98
N GLY A 204 6.06 8.40 -14.43
CA GLY A 204 6.56 7.08 -14.07
C GLY A 204 7.37 7.01 -12.77
N ASN A 205 7.39 8.07 -11.95
CA ASN A 205 8.14 8.14 -10.70
C ASN A 205 7.22 8.41 -9.51
N ALA A 206 7.37 7.61 -8.45
CA ALA A 206 6.74 7.86 -7.16
C ALA A 206 7.40 9.07 -6.48
N MET A 207 6.57 10.02 -6.04
CA MET A 207 7.00 11.24 -5.35
C MET A 207 6.95 11.02 -3.84
N HIS A 208 5.74 10.95 -3.29
CA HIS A 208 5.49 10.73 -1.86
C HIS A 208 4.26 9.85 -1.68
N TYR A 209 4.23 9.09 -0.58
CA TYR A 209 3.02 8.40 -0.17
C TYR A 209 1.96 9.38 0.28
N THR A 210 0.72 9.05 -0.03
CA THR A 210 -0.47 9.80 0.33
C THR A 210 -1.47 8.86 1.01
N GLN A 211 -2.50 9.45 1.59
CA GLN A 211 -3.66 8.70 2.08
C GLN A 211 -4.31 7.98 0.90
N ILE A 212 -4.81 6.76 1.10
CA ILE A 212 -5.39 5.95 0.00
C ILE A 212 -6.45 6.76 -0.77
N LYS A 213 -7.33 7.47 -0.05
CA LYS A 213 -8.41 8.29 -0.64
C LYS A 213 -7.95 9.54 -1.41
N LYS A 214 -6.68 9.93 -1.30
CA LYS A 214 -6.12 11.12 -1.99
C LYS A 214 -5.28 10.75 -3.22
N SER A 215 -5.15 9.45 -3.51
CA SER A 215 -4.42 8.93 -4.66
C SER A 215 -5.38 8.50 -5.77
N ASP A 216 -4.87 8.36 -6.98
CA ASP A 216 -5.54 7.65 -8.07
C ASP A 216 -5.40 6.12 -7.97
N LEU A 217 -4.59 5.63 -7.02
CA LEU A 217 -4.51 4.22 -6.64
C LEU A 217 -5.59 3.88 -5.59
N ASN A 218 -6.73 3.40 -6.08
CA ASN A 218 -7.83 2.94 -5.24
C ASN A 218 -7.60 1.51 -4.73
N PHE A 219 -8.08 1.22 -3.52
CA PHE A 219 -7.89 -0.09 -2.89
C PHE A 219 -9.02 -1.07 -3.22
N GLU A 220 -10.22 -0.56 -3.51
CA GLU A 220 -11.43 -1.33 -3.80
C GLU A 220 -11.22 -2.38 -4.90
N PRO A 221 -10.54 -2.09 -6.03
CA PRO A 221 -10.36 -3.10 -7.08
C PRO A 221 -9.44 -4.25 -6.63
N LEU A 222 -8.45 -3.98 -5.77
CA LEU A 222 -7.63 -5.04 -5.15
C LEU A 222 -8.48 -5.89 -4.19
N ALA A 223 -9.31 -5.25 -3.37
CA ALA A 223 -10.22 -5.95 -2.47
C ALA A 223 -11.23 -6.85 -3.23
N GLU A 224 -11.76 -6.37 -4.35
CA GLU A 224 -12.64 -7.12 -5.24
C GLU A 224 -11.90 -8.32 -5.84
N PHE A 225 -10.72 -8.12 -6.43
CA PHE A 225 -9.90 -9.22 -6.94
C PHE A 225 -9.61 -10.30 -5.89
N ILE A 226 -9.16 -9.89 -4.71
CA ILE A 226 -8.87 -10.78 -3.58
C ILE A 226 -10.04 -11.71 -3.24
N VAL A 227 -11.26 -11.17 -3.26
CA VAL A 227 -12.47 -11.91 -2.85
C VAL A 227 -13.03 -12.75 -3.99
N GLU A 228 -12.98 -12.23 -5.22
CA GLU A 228 -13.61 -12.86 -6.38
C GLU A 228 -12.74 -13.95 -7.00
N ASP A 229 -11.46 -13.64 -7.25
CA ASP A 229 -10.53 -14.49 -8.00
C ASP A 229 -9.28 -14.88 -7.20
N GLY A 230 -9.00 -14.15 -6.11
CA GLY A 230 -7.81 -14.30 -5.27
C GLY A 230 -7.85 -15.44 -4.25
N GLY A 231 -8.79 -16.39 -4.36
CA GLY A 231 -8.93 -17.49 -3.39
C GLY A 231 -7.73 -18.45 -3.29
N TRP A 232 -6.77 -18.34 -4.23
CA TRP A 232 -5.53 -19.10 -4.25
C TRP A 232 -4.33 -18.35 -3.62
N LEU A 233 -4.50 -17.05 -3.30
CA LEU A 233 -3.46 -16.19 -2.74
C LEU A 233 -3.31 -16.44 -1.25
N ASP A 234 -2.07 -16.63 -0.81
CA ASP A 234 -1.65 -16.43 0.57
C ASP A 234 -0.95 -15.08 0.65
N ILE A 235 -1.68 -14.03 1.04
CA ILE A 235 -1.19 -12.66 0.99
C ILE A 235 -1.09 -12.03 2.38
N THR A 236 0.09 -11.50 2.66
CA THR A 236 0.34 -10.53 3.73
C THR A 236 0.31 -9.14 3.11
N LEU A 237 -0.55 -8.28 3.65
CA LEU A 237 -0.80 -6.95 3.11
C LEU A 237 -0.56 -5.88 4.18
N ILE A 238 0.40 -5.01 3.91
CA ILE A 238 0.86 -3.99 4.84
C ILE A 238 0.50 -2.60 4.31
N SER A 239 -0.09 -1.78 5.18
CA SER A 239 -0.36 -0.37 4.90
C SER A 239 0.87 0.49 5.22
N ASP A 240 1.43 1.10 4.19
CA ASP A 240 2.50 2.10 4.23
C ASP A 240 1.95 3.55 4.22
N SER A 241 0.63 3.70 4.34
CA SER A 241 -0.02 5.00 4.33
C SER A 241 0.49 5.91 5.47
N PRO A 242 0.65 7.23 5.25
CA PRO A 242 0.91 8.17 6.33
C PRO A 242 -0.22 8.21 7.40
N LEU A 243 -1.41 7.69 7.09
CA LEU A 243 -2.50 7.47 8.05
C LEU A 243 -2.61 5.99 8.45
N LEU A 244 -1.55 5.46 9.08
CA LEU A 244 -1.32 4.05 9.39
C LEU A 244 -2.58 3.25 9.78
N GLU A 245 -3.07 3.39 11.02
CA GLU A 245 -4.19 2.58 11.52
C GLU A 245 -5.50 2.85 10.77
N HIS A 246 -5.73 4.10 10.38
CA HIS A 246 -6.96 4.48 9.70
C HIS A 246 -7.07 3.83 8.31
N ASP A 247 -6.00 3.88 7.53
CA ASP A 247 -6.00 3.33 6.17
C ASP A 247 -5.86 1.80 6.16
N ALA A 248 -5.17 1.19 7.13
CA ALA A 248 -5.22 -0.27 7.29
C ALA A 248 -6.64 -0.75 7.64
N MET A 249 -7.35 -0.06 8.54
CA MET A 249 -8.75 -0.36 8.82
C MET A 249 -9.66 -0.11 7.62
N TYR A 250 -9.38 0.93 6.83
CA TYR A 250 -10.08 1.18 5.57
C TYR A 250 -9.92 0.01 4.59
N MET A 251 -8.70 -0.52 4.44
CA MET A 251 -8.43 -1.68 3.59
C MET A 251 -9.21 -2.91 4.07
N LEU A 252 -9.16 -3.21 5.36
CA LEU A 252 -9.90 -4.33 5.95
C LEU A 252 -11.42 -4.21 5.69
N GLN A 253 -11.99 -3.03 5.93
CA GLN A 253 -13.41 -2.77 5.67
C GLN A 253 -13.81 -2.95 4.21
N ASN A 254 -12.93 -2.59 3.26
CA ASN A 254 -13.22 -2.77 1.84
C ASN A 254 -13.17 -4.24 1.42
N ILE A 255 -12.25 -5.03 1.98
CA ILE A 255 -12.24 -6.49 1.81
C ILE A 255 -13.55 -7.09 2.33
N ASP A 256 -14.01 -6.71 3.52
CA ASP A 256 -15.25 -7.25 4.08
C ASP A 256 -16.49 -6.81 3.28
N LYS A 257 -16.53 -5.57 2.81
CA LYS A 257 -17.57 -5.10 1.88
C LYS A 257 -17.57 -5.92 0.58
N ALA A 258 -16.40 -6.19 0.00
CA ALA A 258 -16.29 -7.03 -1.20
C ALA A 258 -16.82 -8.44 -0.94
N LYS A 259 -16.50 -9.06 0.21
CA LYS A 259 -17.06 -10.36 0.63
C LYS A 259 -18.58 -10.32 0.71
N HIS A 260 -19.15 -9.30 1.35
CA HIS A 260 -20.61 -9.15 1.45
C HIS A 260 -21.27 -9.02 0.07
N LYS A 261 -20.73 -8.16 -0.80
CA LYS A 261 -21.22 -8.03 -2.19
C LYS A 261 -21.17 -9.36 -2.95
N GLN A 262 -20.08 -10.13 -2.80
CA GLN A 262 -19.93 -11.43 -3.46
C GLN A 262 -20.98 -12.44 -2.97
N LEU A 263 -21.24 -12.48 -1.65
CA LEU A 263 -22.28 -13.34 -1.06
C LEU A 263 -23.68 -12.95 -1.55
N GLU A 264 -23.99 -11.65 -1.61
CA GLU A 264 -25.26 -11.16 -2.13
C GLU A 264 -25.44 -11.50 -3.62
N ARG A 265 -24.37 -11.37 -4.43
CA ARG A 265 -24.37 -11.75 -5.85
C ARG A 265 -24.64 -13.25 -6.01
N LYS A 266 -23.92 -14.10 -5.29
CA LYS A 266 -24.14 -15.56 -5.29
C LYS A 266 -25.57 -15.93 -4.88
N ALA A 267 -26.08 -15.33 -3.80
CA ALA A 267 -27.46 -15.58 -3.36
C ALA A 267 -28.52 -15.10 -4.37
N ARG A 268 -28.26 -14.01 -5.10
CA ARG A 268 -29.13 -13.56 -6.20
C ARG A 268 -29.09 -14.52 -7.38
N GLU A 269 -27.92 -15.00 -7.77
CA GLU A 269 -27.74 -15.98 -8.84
C GLU A 269 -28.38 -17.32 -8.52
N ASP A 270 -28.24 -17.81 -7.29
CA ASP A 270 -28.86 -19.07 -6.85
C ASP A 270 -30.39 -18.97 -6.82
N ARG A 271 -30.93 -17.85 -6.33
CA ARG A 271 -32.39 -17.58 -6.41
C ARG A 271 -32.86 -17.55 -7.85
N ARG A 272 -32.08 -16.95 -8.76
CA ARG A 272 -32.40 -16.91 -10.19
C ARG A 272 -32.38 -18.31 -10.82
N ARG A 273 -31.37 -19.12 -10.52
CA ARG A 273 -31.26 -20.52 -10.97
C ARG A 273 -32.42 -21.37 -10.45
N ALA A 274 -32.78 -21.22 -9.17
CA ALA A 274 -33.91 -21.92 -8.58
C ALA A 274 -35.25 -21.51 -9.23
N LEU A 275 -35.46 -20.22 -9.49
CA LEU A 275 -36.66 -19.73 -10.16
C LEU A 275 -36.75 -20.24 -11.61
N ALA A 276 -35.65 -20.19 -12.37
CA ALA A 276 -35.57 -20.74 -13.73
C ALA A 276 -35.93 -22.24 -13.76
N ALA A 277 -35.41 -23.01 -12.81
CA ALA A 277 -35.71 -24.44 -12.68
C ALA A 277 -37.19 -24.70 -12.32
N GLN A 278 -37.82 -23.82 -11.53
CA GLN A 278 -39.24 -23.94 -11.17
C GLN A 278 -40.18 -23.50 -12.29
N THR A 279 -39.86 -22.43 -13.03
CA THR A 279 -40.74 -21.85 -14.04
C THR A 279 -40.49 -22.37 -15.45
N GLY A 280 -39.48 -23.22 -15.65
CA GLY A 280 -39.09 -23.76 -16.96
C GLY A 280 -38.63 -22.69 -17.95
N THR A 281 -38.23 -21.51 -17.44
CA THR A 281 -37.77 -20.36 -18.24
C THR A 281 -36.25 -20.31 -18.26
N SER A 282 -35.65 -19.78 -19.33
CA SER A 282 -34.19 -19.63 -19.39
C SER A 282 -33.69 -18.59 -18.38
N ILE A 283 -32.45 -18.76 -17.90
CA ILE A 283 -31.81 -17.81 -16.97
C ILE A 283 -31.66 -16.42 -17.60
N GLU A 284 -31.37 -16.39 -18.91
CA GLU A 284 -31.20 -15.16 -19.70
C GLU A 284 -32.51 -14.38 -19.83
N ASP A 285 -33.65 -15.07 -20.01
CA ASP A 285 -34.96 -14.41 -20.08
C ASP A 285 -35.36 -13.77 -18.75
N LEU A 286 -35.02 -14.40 -17.62
CA LEU A 286 -35.24 -13.84 -16.29
C LEU A 286 -34.34 -12.63 -16.02
N GLN A 287 -33.09 -12.66 -16.48
CA GLN A 287 -32.19 -11.49 -16.44
C GLN A 287 -32.77 -10.31 -17.21
N ARG A 288 -33.19 -10.53 -18.45
CA ARG A 288 -33.73 -9.45 -19.28
C ARG A 288 -34.96 -8.81 -18.67
N ARG A 289 -35.87 -9.60 -18.09
CA ARG A 289 -37.07 -9.10 -17.40
C ARG A 289 -36.73 -8.32 -16.12
N GLU A 290 -35.77 -8.78 -15.33
CA GLU A 290 -35.32 -8.04 -14.14
C GLU A 290 -34.68 -6.71 -14.53
N GLU A 291 -33.86 -6.67 -15.59
CA GLU A 291 -33.23 -5.45 -16.09
C GLU A 291 -34.25 -4.47 -16.66
N GLU A 292 -35.24 -4.95 -17.41
CA GLU A 292 -36.36 -4.16 -17.91
C GLU A 292 -37.15 -3.54 -16.74
N MET A 293 -37.48 -4.34 -15.72
CA MET A 293 -38.16 -3.87 -14.49
C MET A 293 -37.32 -2.88 -13.67
N ALA A 294 -36.02 -3.10 -13.56
CA ALA A 294 -35.12 -2.20 -12.85
C ALA A 294 -35.02 -0.84 -13.57
N LYS A 295 -34.87 -0.85 -14.91
CA LYS A 295 -34.85 0.36 -15.74
C LYS A 295 -36.15 1.16 -15.60
N LEU A 296 -37.30 0.48 -15.62
CA LEU A 296 -38.61 1.10 -15.41
C LEU A 296 -38.72 1.77 -14.04
N ARG A 297 -38.22 1.14 -12.96
CA ARG A 297 -38.20 1.73 -11.61
C ARG A 297 -37.32 2.97 -11.51
N THR A 298 -36.11 2.92 -12.09
CA THR A 298 -35.22 4.09 -12.11
C THR A 298 -35.76 5.23 -12.97
N GLN A 299 -36.52 4.95 -14.03
CA GLN A 299 -37.18 5.97 -14.84
C GLN A 299 -38.33 6.63 -14.08
N SER A 300 -39.16 5.84 -13.37
CA SER A 300 -40.22 6.40 -12.51
C SER A 300 -39.68 7.25 -11.36
N GLU A 301 -38.55 6.87 -10.75
CA GLU A 301 -37.91 7.66 -9.69
C GLU A 301 -37.24 8.95 -10.22
N GLN A 302 -36.87 9.01 -11.50
CA GLN A 302 -36.37 10.23 -12.15
C GLN A 302 -37.51 11.17 -12.59
N GLU A 303 -38.67 10.62 -12.97
CA GLU A 303 -39.87 11.40 -13.31
C GLU A 303 -40.58 11.98 -12.08
N GLU A 304 -40.38 11.42 -10.87
CA GLU A 304 -40.94 11.94 -9.61
C GLU A 304 -40.10 13.04 -8.93
N LYS A 305 -38.97 13.48 -9.51
CA LYS A 305 -38.28 14.69 -9.00
C LYS A 305 -39.08 15.96 -9.39
N PRO A 306 -39.50 16.82 -8.44
CA PRO A 306 -40.21 18.05 -8.78
C PRO A 306 -39.33 18.97 -9.63
N ALA A 307 -39.92 19.56 -10.67
CA ALA A 307 -39.31 20.60 -11.47
C ALA A 307 -38.78 21.75 -10.57
N GLU A 308 -37.51 22.08 -10.72
CA GLU A 308 -36.85 23.20 -10.05
C GLU A 308 -37.55 24.51 -10.45
N GLU A 309 -38.08 25.26 -9.48
CA GLU A 309 -38.69 26.57 -9.71
C GLU A 309 -37.68 27.54 -10.34
N PRO A 310 -38.08 28.36 -11.33
CA PRO A 310 -37.16 29.28 -11.98
C PRO A 310 -36.73 30.41 -11.04
N LYS A 311 -35.42 30.53 -10.82
CA LYS A 311 -34.78 31.66 -10.12
C LYS A 311 -35.09 32.98 -10.85
N PRO A 312 -35.42 34.07 -10.13
CA PRO A 312 -35.62 35.38 -10.76
C PRO A 312 -34.28 36.04 -11.14
N ASP A 313 -34.26 36.67 -12.32
CA ASP A 313 -33.11 37.35 -12.91
C ASP A 313 -32.56 38.52 -12.05
N PRO A 314 -31.23 38.77 -12.04
CA PRO A 314 -30.64 39.92 -11.37
C PRO A 314 -30.89 41.21 -12.17
N ALA A 315 -31.68 42.11 -11.61
CA ALA A 315 -31.88 43.46 -12.14
C ALA A 315 -30.60 44.32 -12.03
N LYS A 316 -30.19 44.88 -13.16
CA LYS A 316 -29.09 45.84 -13.33
C LYS A 316 -29.41 47.18 -12.64
N GLU A 317 -28.64 47.58 -11.63
CA GLU A 317 -28.64 48.95 -11.11
C GLU A 317 -27.60 49.83 -11.84
N LYS A 318 -28.09 51.01 -12.26
CA LYS A 318 -27.39 52.04 -13.04
C LYS A 318 -26.60 53.00 -12.13
N LYS A 319 -25.53 53.56 -12.69
CA LYS A 319 -24.63 54.57 -12.11
C LYS A 319 -25.34 55.90 -11.72
N LYS A 320 -24.80 56.50 -10.64
CA LYS A 320 -25.05 57.81 -9.97
C LYS A 320 -25.15 59.04 -10.89
N PRO A 321 -25.63 60.20 -10.35
CA PRO A 321 -24.67 61.28 -10.11
C PRO A 321 -24.81 62.08 -8.79
N LYS A 322 -23.74 62.83 -8.51
CA LYS A 322 -23.28 63.55 -7.30
C LYS A 322 -24.10 64.79 -6.86
N LYS A 323 -24.00 65.16 -5.57
CA LYS A 323 -23.80 66.54 -5.05
C LYS A 323 -23.19 66.53 -3.63
N ALA A 324 -22.33 67.51 -3.32
CA ALA A 324 -21.67 67.80 -2.04
C ALA A 324 -22.13 69.21 -1.53
N PRO A 325 -21.66 69.82 -0.41
CA PRO A 325 -20.77 69.39 0.69
C PRO A 325 -21.29 69.70 2.14
N ALA A 326 -20.42 69.46 3.15
CA ALA A 326 -20.57 69.38 4.64
C ALA A 326 -20.98 70.66 5.43
N PRO A 327 -21.16 70.64 6.79
CA PRO A 327 -20.02 70.60 7.75
C PRO A 327 -20.20 69.91 9.14
N LYS A 328 -19.05 69.44 9.67
CA LYS A 328 -18.52 69.35 11.06
C LYS A 328 -19.44 69.10 12.28
N LYS A 329 -19.11 68.05 13.05
CA LYS A 329 -18.85 68.13 14.51
C LYS A 329 -17.97 66.96 15.03
N LYS A 330 -17.02 67.35 15.89
CA LYS A 330 -16.13 66.62 16.82
C LYS A 330 -16.88 65.51 17.62
N GLU A 331 -16.30 64.50 18.27
CA GLU A 331 -14.99 64.28 18.90
C GLU A 331 -14.95 62.80 19.39
N LYS A 332 -13.75 62.21 19.44
CA LYS A 332 -13.20 61.25 20.44
C LYS A 332 -12.53 60.00 19.86
N GLU A 333 -11.29 59.88 20.32
CA GLU A 333 -10.30 58.83 20.20
C GLU A 333 -10.79 57.53 20.84
N ASP A 334 -10.36 56.39 20.31
CA ASP A 334 -9.71 55.38 21.13
C ASP A 334 -8.75 54.55 20.28
N VAL A 335 -7.57 54.36 20.85
CA VAL A 335 -6.36 53.76 20.30
C VAL A 335 -6.29 52.34 20.83
N PHE A 336 -6.16 51.32 19.96
CA PHE A 336 -5.48 50.08 20.31
C PHE A 336 -4.84 49.49 19.05
N SER A 337 -3.52 49.61 18.99
CA SER A 337 -2.60 48.88 18.13
C SER A 337 -2.45 47.45 18.62
N PHE A 338 -2.34 46.49 17.70
CA PHE A 338 -1.78 45.18 17.98
C PHE A 338 -0.67 44.96 16.96
N ASP A 339 0.56 44.92 17.47
CA ASP A 339 1.78 44.64 16.73
C ASP A 339 1.80 43.19 16.26
N GLU A 340 2.34 43.01 15.06
CA GLU A 340 2.83 41.76 14.49
C GLU A 340 4.15 41.39 15.19
N GLU A 341 4.27 40.15 15.66
CA GLU A 341 5.58 39.52 15.87
C GLU A 341 5.56 38.14 15.19
N ASP A 342 6.48 38.05 14.23
CA ASP A 342 6.97 36.85 13.55
C ASP A 342 7.57 35.85 14.56
N ASP A 343 7.37 34.56 14.32
CA ASP A 343 8.22 33.50 14.87
C ASP A 343 8.48 32.46 13.75
N ASP A 344 9.54 32.71 13.00
CA ASP A 344 10.30 31.74 12.21
C ASP A 344 11.26 31.01 13.16
N ASP A 345 11.16 29.69 13.28
CA ASP A 345 12.33 28.81 13.44
C ASP A 345 11.93 27.32 13.43
N LEU A 346 12.26 26.64 12.33
CA LEU A 346 12.26 25.18 12.20
C LEU A 346 13.41 24.76 11.28
N PHE A 347 14.41 24.10 11.87
CA PHE A 347 15.37 23.22 11.20
C PHE A 347 15.23 21.81 11.76
#